data_AF-A0A3D2C6M3-F1
#
_entry.id   AF-A0A3D2C6M3-F1
#
_cell.length_a   1.000
_cell.length_b   1.000
_cell.length_c   1.000
_cell.angle_alpha   90.00
_cell.angle_beta   90.00
_cell.angle_gamma   90.00
#
_symmetry.space_group_name_H-M   'P 1'
#
loop_
_entity.id
_entity.type
_entity.pdbx_description
1 polymer ?
#
loop_
_entity_poly.entity_id
_entity_poly.type
_entity_poly.pdbx_seq_one_letter_code
_entity_poly.pdbx_strand_id
1 'polypeptide(L)'
;RGVIEWNLSSNPSLTPHTFGGCNRCLGAVTIDGDTVTRNPGYYTIAHASKFVQPGSVYLPTDVPAELASAAFTTPDGERVLIVLNDTEEDHPFNVTDPAQSFSTTLAAGAVATFVWGTD
;
A
#
# COMPACT_ATOMS: atom_id res chain seq x y z
N ARG A 1 3.82 10.16 -12.51
CA ARG A 1 3.98 8.70 -12.72
C ARG A 1 3.02 8.01 -11.75
N GLY A 2 2.50 6.82 -12.06
CA GLY A 2 1.51 6.13 -11.22
C GLY A 2 1.61 4.62 -11.35
N VAL A 3 0.91 3.90 -10.47
CA VAL A 3 0.80 2.44 -10.47
C VAL A 3 -0.63 2.08 -10.84
N ILE A 4 -0.79 1.09 -11.72
CA ILE A 4 -2.08 0.58 -12.16
C ILE A 4 -2.03 -0.93 -12.03
N GLU A 5 -2.92 -1.48 -11.20
CA GLU A 5 -3.15 -2.93 -11.12
C GLU A 5 -4.04 -3.40 -12.27
N TRP A 6 -4.13 -4.72 -12.47
CA TRP A 6 -4.87 -5.30 -13.59
C TRP A 6 -6.39 -5.21 -13.41
N ASN A 7 -7.06 -6.34 -13.15
CA ASN A 7 -8.50 -6.34 -12.97
C ASN A 7 -8.88 -5.75 -11.60
N LEU A 8 -9.81 -4.79 -11.59
CA LEU A 8 -10.40 -4.32 -10.33
C LEU A 8 -11.17 -5.45 -9.63
N SER A 9 -11.93 -6.24 -10.39
CA SER A 9 -12.78 -7.30 -9.84
C SER A 9 -12.67 -8.61 -10.61
N SER A 10 -12.89 -9.73 -9.93
CA SER A 10 -13.16 -11.03 -10.53
C SER A 10 -14.35 -11.72 -9.84
N ASN A 11 -14.99 -12.68 -10.50
CA ASN A 11 -15.91 -13.60 -9.83
C ASN A 11 -15.13 -14.79 -9.22
N PRO A 12 -15.73 -15.62 -8.35
CA PRO A 12 -15.03 -16.76 -7.73
C PRO A 12 -14.55 -17.82 -8.73
N SER A 13 -15.22 -17.93 -9.89
CA SER A 13 -14.83 -18.83 -10.97
C SER A 13 -13.74 -18.27 -11.89
N LEU A 14 -13.24 -17.06 -11.63
CA LEU A 14 -12.24 -16.35 -12.43
C LEU A 14 -12.61 -16.21 -13.91
N THR A 15 -13.90 -16.09 -14.20
CA THR A 15 -14.45 -15.94 -15.55
C THR A 15 -15.14 -14.58 -15.73
N PRO A 16 -15.38 -14.12 -16.98
CA PRO A 16 -14.85 -14.68 -18.22
C PRO A 16 -13.35 -14.43 -18.36
N HIS A 17 -12.66 -15.35 -19.03
CA HIS A 17 -11.34 -15.12 -19.58
C HIS A 17 -11.29 -15.67 -21.01
N THR A 18 -10.37 -15.20 -21.83
CA THR A 18 -10.19 -15.72 -23.20
C THR A 18 -9.55 -17.11 -23.19
N PHE A 19 -9.78 -17.90 -24.23
CA PHE A 19 -9.04 -19.15 -24.45
C PHE A 19 -7.55 -18.84 -24.64
N GLY A 20 -6.68 -19.51 -23.89
CA GLY A 20 -5.24 -19.20 -23.82
C GLY A 20 -4.89 -17.97 -22.96
N GLY A 21 -5.89 -17.24 -22.45
CA GLY A 21 -5.71 -16.14 -21.50
C GLY A 21 -5.51 -16.63 -20.06
N CYS A 22 -5.38 -15.68 -19.13
CA CYS A 22 -5.17 -16.00 -17.72
C CYS A 22 -6.43 -16.59 -17.08
N ASN A 23 -6.36 -17.85 -16.68
CA ASN A 23 -7.42 -18.59 -15.98
C ASN A 23 -7.21 -18.64 -14.45
N ARG A 24 -6.27 -17.86 -13.93
CA ARG A 24 -5.89 -17.79 -12.51
C ARG A 24 -5.69 -16.36 -12.01
N CYS A 25 -6.22 -15.38 -12.75
CA CYS A 25 -6.04 -13.96 -12.44
C CYS A 25 -7.14 -13.47 -11.49
N LEU A 26 -6.72 -13.18 -10.26
CA LEU A 26 -7.57 -12.63 -9.22
C LEU A 26 -7.69 -11.12 -9.40
N GLY A 27 -8.90 -10.56 -9.30
CA GLY A 27 -9.08 -9.11 -9.26
C GLY A 27 -8.63 -8.53 -7.91
N ALA A 28 -8.51 -7.21 -7.82
CA ALA A 28 -8.27 -6.53 -6.55
C ALA A 28 -9.35 -6.91 -5.51
N VAL A 29 -10.60 -7.08 -5.96
CA VAL A 29 -11.69 -7.68 -5.18
C VAL A 29 -12.30 -8.89 -5.89
N THR A 30 -12.88 -9.79 -5.12
CA THR A 30 -13.75 -10.86 -5.63
C THR A 30 -15.20 -10.55 -5.26
N ILE A 31 -16.10 -10.65 -6.24
CA ILE A 31 -17.53 -10.36 -6.07
C ILE A 31 -18.32 -11.66 -6.27
N ASP A 32 -19.11 -12.05 -5.27
CA ASP A 32 -19.99 -13.21 -5.28
C ASP A 32 -21.39 -12.82 -4.80
N GLY A 33 -22.30 -12.57 -5.74
CA GLY A 33 -23.59 -11.93 -5.45
C GLY A 33 -23.37 -10.57 -4.78
N ASP A 34 -23.89 -10.41 -3.56
CA ASP A 34 -23.73 -9.20 -2.74
C ASP A 34 -22.49 -9.24 -1.84
N THR A 35 -21.69 -10.31 -1.88
CA THR A 35 -20.47 -10.46 -1.06
C THR A 35 -19.26 -9.93 -1.80
N VAL A 36 -18.48 -9.06 -1.14
CA VAL A 36 -17.22 -8.52 -1.65
C VAL A 36 -16.06 -8.95 -0.76
N THR A 37 -15.11 -9.68 -1.33
CA THR A 37 -13.86 -10.08 -0.68
C THR A 37 -12.72 -9.23 -1.23
N ARG A 38 -11.92 -8.61 -0.34
CA ARG A 38 -10.74 -7.85 -0.73
C ARG A 38 -9.53 -8.75 -0.82
N ASN A 39 -8.84 -8.71 -1.95
CA ASN A 39 -7.64 -9.49 -2.22
C ASN A 39 -6.39 -8.62 -1.99
N PRO A 40 -5.17 -9.20 -1.98
CA PRO A 40 -3.94 -8.44 -1.77
C PRO A 40 -3.81 -7.20 -2.66
N GLY A 41 -4.18 -7.28 -3.94
CA GLY A 41 -4.14 -6.14 -4.86
C GLY A 41 -4.99 -4.94 -4.43
N TYR A 42 -6.12 -5.16 -3.74
CA TYR A 42 -6.90 -4.07 -3.16
C TYR A 42 -6.12 -3.35 -2.06
N TYR A 43 -5.50 -4.10 -1.15
CA TYR A 43 -4.74 -3.52 -0.04
C TYR A 43 -3.50 -2.78 -0.54
N THR A 44 -2.78 -3.33 -1.52
CA THR A 44 -1.64 -2.64 -2.17
C THR A 44 -2.03 -1.26 -2.68
N ILE A 45 -3.11 -1.17 -3.47
CA ILE A 45 -3.59 0.11 -3.99
C ILE A 45 -4.14 1.00 -2.87
N ALA A 46 -4.85 0.43 -1.88
CA ALA A 46 -5.47 1.20 -0.81
C ALA A 46 -4.44 1.87 0.12
N HIS A 47 -3.32 1.20 0.42
CA HIS A 47 -2.24 1.75 1.25
C HIS A 47 -1.58 2.99 0.63
N ALA A 48 -1.58 3.10 -0.70
CA ALA A 48 -1.07 4.26 -1.41
C ALA A 48 -2.18 5.27 -1.76
N SER A 49 -3.15 4.88 -2.60
CA SER A 49 -4.10 5.80 -3.25
C SER A 49 -5.02 6.56 -2.30
N LYS A 50 -5.27 6.04 -1.09
CA LYS A 50 -6.08 6.74 -0.09
C LYS A 50 -5.35 7.98 0.46
N PHE A 51 -4.03 7.96 0.51
CA PHE A 51 -3.23 8.96 1.23
C PHE A 51 -2.29 9.75 0.32
N VAL A 52 -1.78 9.12 -0.74
CA VAL A 52 -0.89 9.75 -1.73
C VAL A 52 -1.74 10.27 -2.89
N GLN A 53 -2.34 11.44 -2.69
CA GLN A 53 -3.23 12.07 -3.68
C GLN A 53 -2.45 12.62 -4.89
N PRO A 54 -3.11 12.80 -6.06
CA PRO A 54 -2.49 13.45 -7.21
C PRO A 54 -1.85 14.80 -6.85
N GLY A 55 -0.60 15.00 -7.28
CA GLY A 55 0.19 16.18 -6.91
C GLY A 55 1.14 15.96 -5.72
N SER A 56 1.04 14.83 -5.01
CA SER A 56 2.01 14.47 -3.98
C SER A 56 3.43 14.33 -4.57
N VAL A 57 4.43 14.75 -3.80
CA VAL A 57 5.83 14.76 -4.20
C VAL A 57 6.60 13.75 -3.37
N TYR A 58 7.40 12.90 -4.02
CA TYR A 58 8.25 11.91 -3.35
C TYR A 58 9.32 12.60 -2.50
N LEU A 59 9.55 12.04 -1.31
CA LEU A 59 10.60 12.45 -0.39
C LEU A 59 11.64 11.32 -0.28
N PRO A 60 12.93 11.61 -0.53
CA PRO A 60 13.99 10.67 -0.23
C PRO A 60 14.03 10.35 1.27
N THR A 61 14.13 9.07 1.60
CA THR A 61 14.21 8.56 2.98
C THR A 61 15.37 7.60 3.11
N ASP A 62 16.11 7.71 4.21
CA ASP A 62 17.04 6.67 4.65
C ASP A 62 16.24 5.56 5.35
N VAL A 63 16.42 4.32 4.92
CA VAL A 63 15.60 3.17 5.36
C VAL A 63 16.54 2.04 5.81
N PRO A 64 16.24 1.38 6.95
CA PRO A 64 16.94 0.14 7.34
C PRO A 64 16.85 -0.93 6.26
N ALA A 65 17.82 -1.83 6.19
CA ALA A 65 17.89 -2.85 5.14
C ALA A 65 16.71 -3.85 5.21
N GLU A 66 16.13 -4.00 6.39
CA GLU A 66 15.06 -4.94 6.71
C GLU A 66 13.66 -4.40 6.37
N LEU A 67 13.55 -3.13 6.00
CA LEU A 67 12.27 -2.49 5.69
C LEU A 67 12.31 -1.86 4.29
N ALA A 68 11.18 -1.90 3.60
CA ALA A 68 10.96 -1.08 2.41
C ALA A 68 10.05 0.09 2.77
N SER A 69 10.34 1.28 2.23
CA SER A 69 9.44 2.41 2.44
C SER A 69 9.40 3.38 1.25
N ALA A 70 8.34 4.18 1.22
CA ALA A 70 8.19 5.31 0.32
C ALA A 70 7.49 6.46 1.07
N ALA A 71 8.09 7.65 1.03
CA ALA A 71 7.56 8.83 1.67
C ALA A 71 7.15 9.91 0.66
N PHE A 72 6.16 10.70 1.03
CA PHE A 72 5.59 11.75 0.20
C PHE A 72 5.18 12.97 1.03
N THR A 73 5.23 14.14 0.40
CA THR A 73 4.48 15.34 0.83
C THR A 73 3.22 15.46 -0.02
N THR A 74 2.06 15.56 0.61
CA THR A 74 0.78 15.77 -0.10
C THR A 74 0.63 17.23 -0.56
N PRO A 75 -0.27 17.53 -1.51
CA PRO A 75 -0.56 18.92 -1.92
C PRO A 75 -1.01 19.81 -0.77
N ASP A 76 -1.66 19.23 0.25
CA ASP A 76 -2.15 19.93 1.43
C ASP A 76 -1.08 20.07 2.54
N GLY A 77 0.15 19.62 2.28
CA GLY A 77 1.31 19.81 3.16
C GLY A 77 1.58 18.65 4.13
N GLU A 78 0.71 17.65 4.21
CA GLU A 78 0.89 16.49 5.08
C GLU A 78 2.07 15.61 4.62
N ARG A 79 2.63 14.84 5.56
CA ARG A 79 3.57 13.75 5.29
C ARG A 79 2.83 12.43 5.26
N VAL A 80 3.18 11.60 4.27
CA VAL A 80 2.71 10.22 4.15
C VAL A 80 3.92 9.31 4.04
N LEU A 81 4.00 8.30 4.90
CA LEU A 81 5.04 7.27 4.86
C LEU A 81 4.37 5.90 4.76
N ILE A 82 4.68 5.15 3.70
CA ILE A 82 4.29 3.75 3.54
C ILE A 82 5.49 2.90 3.92
N VAL A 83 5.32 1.95 4.83
CA VAL A 83 6.38 1.01 5.26
C VAL A 83 5.88 -0.41 5.10
N LEU A 84 6.70 -1.26 4.48
CA LEU A 84 6.51 -2.70 4.36
C LEU A 84 7.55 -3.41 5.23
N ASN A 85 7.07 -4.29 6.10
CA ASN A 85 7.84 -5.33 6.73
C ASN A 85 7.46 -6.66 6.04
N ASP A 86 8.29 -7.15 5.14
CA ASP A 86 8.11 -8.45 4.48
C ASP A 86 8.91 -9.58 5.14
N THR A 87 9.45 -9.34 6.34
CA THR A 87 10.16 -10.34 7.13
C THR A 87 9.20 -11.18 7.99
N GLU A 88 9.75 -12.21 8.62
CA GLU A 88 9.04 -13.09 9.55
C GLU A 88 9.09 -12.61 11.01
N GLU A 89 9.68 -11.45 11.29
CA GLU A 89 9.84 -10.89 12.63
C GLU A 89 9.18 -9.50 12.77
N ASP A 90 8.77 -9.16 13.99
CA ASP A 90 8.30 -7.81 14.31
C ASP A 90 9.47 -6.84 14.33
N HIS A 91 9.40 -5.76 13.55
CA HIS A 91 10.47 -4.78 13.46
C HIS A 91 10.11 -3.47 14.15
N PRO A 92 10.77 -3.12 15.27
CA PRO A 92 10.70 -1.78 15.85
C PRO A 92 11.56 -0.81 15.04
N PHE A 93 11.06 0.40 14.80
CA PHE A 93 11.80 1.47 14.14
C PHE A 93 11.33 2.84 14.59
N ASN A 94 12.17 3.85 14.31
CA ASN A 94 11.88 5.25 14.57
C ASN A 94 11.62 5.96 13.24
N VAL A 95 10.55 6.75 13.19
CA VAL A 95 10.31 7.72 12.13
C VAL A 95 10.80 9.07 12.61
N THR A 96 11.68 9.71 11.86
CA THR A 96 12.21 11.05 12.17
C THR A 96 12.08 11.94 10.95
N ASP A 97 11.23 12.96 11.07
CA ASP A 97 11.05 14.06 10.13
C ASP A 97 11.21 15.37 10.91
N PRO A 98 11.67 16.49 10.30
CA PRO A 98 11.84 17.75 11.02
C PRO A 98 10.60 18.23 11.80
N ALA A 99 9.39 17.86 11.34
CA ALA A 99 8.14 18.21 12.03
C ALA A 99 7.70 17.20 13.09
N GLN A 100 8.17 15.95 13.02
CA GLN A 100 7.67 14.88 13.90
C GLN A 100 8.68 13.75 14.11
N SER A 101 8.74 13.23 15.33
CA SER A 101 9.49 12.02 15.64
C SER A 101 8.69 11.07 16.52
N PHE A 102 8.63 9.79 16.14
CA PHE A 102 7.95 8.76 16.92
C PHE A 102 8.59 7.38 16.69
N SER A 103 8.38 6.49 17.65
CA SER A 103 8.77 5.08 17.58
C SER A 103 7.53 4.21 17.35
N THR A 104 7.68 3.16 16.57
CA THR A 104 6.61 2.17 16.35
C THR A 104 7.21 0.79 16.09
N THR A 105 6.37 -0.23 16.07
CA THR A 105 6.71 -1.59 15.65
C THR A 105 5.75 -2.02 14.55
N LEU A 106 6.29 -2.56 13.46
CA LEU A 106 5.49 -3.16 12.40
C LEU A 106 5.62 -4.68 12.47
N ALA A 107 4.49 -5.37 12.58
CA ALA A 107 4.45 -6.82 12.69
C ALA A 107 5.01 -7.51 11.46
N ALA A 108 5.45 -8.76 11.62
CA ALA A 108 5.88 -9.63 10.51
C ALA A 108 4.84 -9.65 9.37
N GLY A 109 5.31 -9.49 8.13
CA GLY A 109 4.47 -9.50 6.92
C GLY A 109 3.48 -8.33 6.78
N ALA A 110 3.57 -7.29 7.62
CA ALA A 110 2.62 -6.18 7.60
C ALA A 110 3.07 -5.00 6.73
N VAL A 111 2.09 -4.24 6.26
CA VAL A 111 2.27 -2.93 5.65
C VAL A 111 1.48 -1.89 6.44
N ALA A 112 2.07 -0.72 6.66
CA ALA A 112 1.43 0.40 7.34
C ALA A 112 1.61 1.70 6.54
N THR A 113 0.59 2.56 6.62
CA THR A 113 0.67 3.93 6.09
C THR A 113 0.49 4.90 7.25
N PHE A 114 1.52 5.68 7.51
CA PHE A 114 1.55 6.73 8.53
C PHE A 114 1.29 8.08 7.88
N VAL A 115 0.47 8.91 8.54
CA VAL A 115 0.11 10.25 8.04
C VAL A 115 0.21 11.25 9.20
N TRP A 116 0.88 12.38 8.99
CA TRP A 116 0.97 13.46 9.97
C TRP A 116 1.09 14.84 9.29
N GLY A 117 0.62 15.88 9.99
CA GLY A 117 0.79 17.28 9.58
C GLY A 117 2.19 17.81 9.87
N THR A 118 2.57 18.93 9.24
CA THR A 118 3.89 19.56 9.42
C THR A 118 3.82 20.95 10.03
N ASP A 119 2.74 21.26 10.75
CA ASP A 119 2.51 22.57 11.40
C ASP A 119 3.46 22.81 12.59
#